data_AF-A0A0Q4PVQ1-F1
#
_entry.id   AF-A0A0Q4PVQ1-F1
#
_cell.length_a   1.000
_cell.length_b   1.000
_cell.length_c   1.000
_cell.angle_alpha   90.00
_cell.angle_beta   90.00
_cell.angle_gamma   90.00
#
_symmetry.space_group_name_H-M   'P 1'
#
loop_
_entity.id
_entity.type
_entity.pdbx_description
1 polymer ?
#
loop_
_entity_poly.entity_id
_entity_poly.type
_entity_poly.pdbx_seq_one_letter_code
_entity_poly.pdbx_strand_id
1 'polypeptide(L)'
;MNAGEASVATEARGVAQTAKDTLALIEGMRVLMADYKQRIRADHPKGYSQDLLNNLFRHPYTRIEYVEQELGVSRPTATKYLDTLAAAGFLDKQRIGRNNYYMNQRLVALFVDGAA
;
A
#
# COMPACT_ATOMS: atom_id res chain seq x y z
N MET A 1 -5.18 -33.99 31.57
CA MET A 1 -4.83 -33.25 30.34
C MET A 1 -3.53 -33.82 29.83
N ASN A 2 -3.57 -34.52 28.70
CA ASN A 2 -2.39 -35.15 28.12
C ASN A 2 -1.66 -34.13 27.22
N ALA A 3 -0.33 -34.20 27.13
CA ALA A 3 0.48 -33.20 26.42
C ALA A 3 0.06 -32.98 24.94
N GLY A 4 -0.56 -33.99 24.31
CA GLY A 4 -1.09 -33.90 22.94
C GLY A 4 -2.32 -32.99 22.77
N GLU A 5 -3.22 -32.90 23.77
CA GLU A 5 -4.41 -32.02 23.67
C GLU A 5 -4.03 -30.54 23.82
N ALA A 6 -2.98 -30.25 24.59
CA ALA A 6 -2.45 -28.91 24.76
C ALA A 6 -1.79 -28.37 23.47
N SER A 7 -1.13 -29.24 22.68
CA SER A 7 -0.53 -28.86 21.40
C SER A 7 -1.58 -28.53 20.35
N VAL A 8 -2.60 -29.37 20.16
CA VAL A 8 -3.67 -29.15 19.16
C VAL A 8 -4.48 -27.88 19.47
N ALA A 9 -4.79 -27.62 20.75
CA ALA A 9 -5.49 -26.40 21.15
C ALA A 9 -4.64 -25.14 20.93
N THR A 10 -3.30 -25.25 20.97
CA THR A 10 -2.39 -24.12 20.74
C THR A 10 -2.22 -23.83 19.26
N GLU A 11 -2.14 -24.86 18.41
CA GLU A 11 -2.12 -24.74 16.95
C GLU A 11 -3.38 -24.06 16.41
N ALA A 12 -4.57 -24.50 16.87
CA ALA A 12 -5.84 -23.90 16.46
C ALA A 12 -5.96 -22.42 16.88
N ARG A 13 -5.44 -22.07 18.07
CA ARG A 13 -5.39 -20.67 18.54
C ARG A 13 -4.45 -19.82 17.71
N GLY A 14 -3.29 -20.36 17.31
CA GLY A 14 -2.35 -19.69 16.41
C GLY A 14 -2.97 -19.37 15.05
N VAL A 15 -3.66 -20.34 14.43
CA VAL A 15 -4.37 -20.13 13.16
C VAL A 15 -5.47 -19.09 13.30
N ALA A 16 -6.29 -19.17 14.35
CA ALA A 16 -7.35 -18.21 14.60
C ALA A 16 -6.83 -16.78 14.82
N GLN A 17 -5.67 -16.63 15.47
CA GLN A 17 -5.05 -15.31 15.69
C GLN A 17 -4.51 -14.74 14.37
N THR A 18 -3.72 -15.51 13.62
CA THR A 18 -3.19 -15.07 12.31
C THR A 18 -4.30 -14.73 11.32
N ALA A 19 -5.42 -15.46 11.34
CA ALA A 19 -6.58 -15.16 10.51
C ALA A 19 -7.23 -13.80 10.87
N LYS A 20 -7.33 -13.48 12.17
CA LYS A 20 -7.83 -12.18 12.63
C LYS A 20 -6.89 -11.04 12.24
N ASP A 21 -5.59 -11.23 12.42
CA ASP A 21 -4.59 -10.21 12.09
C ASP A 21 -4.56 -9.94 10.57
N THR A 22 -4.65 -10.99 9.76
CA THR A 22 -4.75 -10.88 8.30
C THR A 22 -6.04 -10.16 7.88
N LEU A 23 -7.17 -10.47 8.52
CA LEU A 23 -8.44 -9.81 8.23
C LEU A 23 -8.38 -8.32 8.57
N ALA A 24 -7.83 -7.98 9.74
CA ALA A 24 -7.66 -6.60 10.18
C ALA A 24 -6.79 -5.82 9.17
N LEU A 25 -5.67 -6.40 8.74
CA LEU A 25 -4.79 -5.82 7.72
C LEU A 25 -5.51 -5.54 6.40
N ILE A 26 -6.26 -6.53 5.89
CA ILE A 26 -7.03 -6.38 4.64
C ILE A 26 -8.05 -5.26 4.77
N GLU A 27 -8.73 -5.16 5.91
CA GLU A 27 -9.74 -4.13 6.14
C GLU A 27 -9.12 -2.74 6.26
N GLY A 28 -7.98 -2.62 6.96
CA GLY A 28 -7.20 -1.38 7.01
C GLY A 28 -6.76 -0.90 5.62
N MET A 29 -6.31 -1.82 4.76
CA MET A 29 -5.96 -1.49 3.38
C MET A 29 -7.16 -1.01 2.57
N ARG A 30 -8.32 -1.65 2.73
CA ARG A 30 -9.56 -1.23 2.04
C ARG A 30 -9.98 0.18 2.41
N VAL A 31 -9.97 0.48 3.71
CA VAL A 31 -10.29 1.82 4.23
C VAL A 31 -9.30 2.85 3.69
N LEU A 32 -8.00 2.56 3.75
CA LEU A 32 -6.97 3.46 3.26
C LEU A 32 -7.07 3.70 1.74
N MET A 33 -7.37 2.66 0.95
CA MET A 33 -7.58 2.78 -0.50
C MET A 33 -8.81 3.63 -0.82
N ALA A 34 -9.89 3.50 -0.04
CA ALA A 34 -11.07 4.34 -0.18
C ALA A 34 -10.76 5.81 0.12
N ASP A 35 -10.01 6.11 1.19
CA ASP A 35 -9.55 7.48 1.51
C ASP A 35 -8.72 8.07 0.37
N TYR A 36 -7.72 7.33 -0.13
CA TYR A 36 -6.87 7.78 -1.23
C TYR A 36 -7.71 8.05 -2.48
N LYS A 37 -8.65 7.16 -2.81
CA LYS A 37 -9.55 7.33 -3.96
C LYS A 37 -10.36 8.62 -3.85
N GLN A 38 -10.93 8.91 -2.68
CA GLN A 38 -11.73 10.11 -2.48
C GLN A 38 -10.88 11.37 -2.60
N ARG A 39 -9.77 11.45 -1.85
CA ARG A 39 -8.92 12.64 -1.82
C ARG A 39 -8.22 12.91 -3.16
N ILE A 40 -7.69 11.89 -3.84
CA ILE A 40 -7.06 12.07 -5.15
C ILE A 40 -8.09 12.52 -6.19
N ARG A 41 -9.33 12.02 -6.15
CA ARG A 41 -10.38 12.47 -7.09
C ARG A 41 -10.84 13.89 -6.82
N ALA A 42 -10.89 14.30 -5.55
CA ALA A 42 -11.26 15.66 -5.16
C ALA A 42 -10.18 16.68 -5.53
N ASP A 43 -8.93 16.40 -5.16
CA ASP A 43 -7.84 17.38 -5.22
C ASP A 43 -7.04 17.30 -6.54
N HIS A 44 -7.01 16.13 -7.19
CA HIS A 44 -6.21 15.86 -8.38
C HIS A 44 -6.98 15.12 -9.49
N PRO A 45 -8.14 15.61 -9.95
CA PRO A 45 -9.00 14.88 -10.89
C PRO A 45 -8.33 14.54 -12.23
N LYS A 46 -7.37 15.35 -12.69
CA LYS A 46 -6.60 15.10 -13.93
C LYS A 46 -5.44 14.11 -13.76
N GLY A 47 -5.00 13.87 -12.53
CA GLY A 47 -3.92 12.93 -12.21
C GLY A 47 -4.43 11.58 -11.71
N TYR A 48 -5.75 11.45 -11.50
CA TYR A 48 -6.38 10.21 -11.06
C TYR A 48 -6.45 9.19 -12.20
N SER A 49 -5.98 7.98 -11.93
CA SER A 49 -6.32 6.77 -12.67
C SER A 49 -6.57 5.64 -11.67
N GLN A 50 -7.55 4.78 -11.94
CA GLN A 50 -7.77 3.58 -11.14
C GLN A 50 -6.52 2.68 -11.20
N ASP A 51 -5.80 2.65 -12.33
CA ASP A 51 -4.56 1.88 -12.49
C ASP A 51 -3.42 2.45 -11.64
N LEU A 52 -3.32 3.78 -11.54
CA LEU A 52 -2.34 4.42 -10.65
C LEU A 52 -2.63 4.07 -9.20
N LEU A 53 -3.88 4.19 -8.76
CA LEU A 53 -4.28 3.81 -7.40
C LEU A 53 -3.95 2.34 -7.12
N ASN A 54 -4.28 1.44 -8.05
CA ASN A 54 -3.98 0.02 -7.92
C ASN A 54 -2.46 -0.23 -7.83
N ASN A 55 -1.63 0.46 -8.62
CA ASN A 55 -0.17 0.37 -8.56
C ASN A 55 0.36 0.73 -7.16
N LEU A 56 -0.12 1.82 -6.55
CA LEU A 56 0.34 2.28 -5.23
C LEU A 56 0.03 1.30 -4.08
N PHE A 57 -1.03 0.51 -4.22
CA PHE A 57 -1.42 -0.48 -3.22
C PHE A 57 -0.87 -1.88 -3.51
N ARG A 58 -0.48 -2.15 -4.75
CA ARG A 58 0.29 -3.34 -5.12
C ARG A 58 1.76 -3.21 -4.73
N HIS A 59 2.30 -1.99 -4.81
CA HIS A 59 3.70 -1.68 -4.56
C HIS A 59 3.81 -0.61 -3.45
N PRO A 60 3.98 -0.99 -2.17
CA PRO A 60 4.13 -0.05 -1.06
C PRO A 60 5.31 0.91 -1.25
N TYR A 61 6.28 0.50 -2.06
CA TYR A 61 7.35 1.32 -2.61
C TYR A 61 7.32 1.20 -4.12
N THR A 62 7.21 2.32 -4.82
CA THR A 62 7.17 2.35 -6.28
C THR A 62 8.30 3.21 -6.85
N ARG A 63 8.54 3.02 -8.14
CA ARG A 63 9.53 3.75 -8.95
C ARG A 63 8.86 4.18 -10.25
N ILE A 64 9.44 5.19 -10.88
CA ILE A 64 8.95 5.72 -12.16
C ILE A 64 8.83 4.60 -13.20
N GLU A 65 9.83 3.70 -13.26
CA GLU A 65 9.85 2.59 -14.20
C GLU A 65 8.67 1.61 -14.05
N TYR A 66 8.19 1.37 -12.81
CA TYR A 66 7.04 0.49 -12.58
C TYR A 66 5.73 1.13 -13.03
N VAL A 67 5.58 2.44 -12.81
CA VAL A 67 4.41 3.18 -13.27
C VAL A 67 4.38 3.25 -14.79
N GLU A 68 5.52 3.48 -15.45
CA GLU A 68 5.62 3.43 -16.91
C GLU A 68 5.15 2.08 -17.46
N GLN A 69 5.66 0.98 -16.91
CA GLN A 69 5.37 -0.37 -17.38
C GLN A 69 3.92 -0.78 -17.10
N GLU A 70 3.41 -0.54 -15.89
CA GLU A 70 2.08 -1.01 -15.50
C GLU A 70 0.94 -0.15 -16.04
N LEU A 71 1.15 1.16 -16.20
CA LEU A 71 0.12 2.07 -16.73
C LEU A 71 0.28 2.32 -18.24
N GLY A 72 1.38 1.86 -18.86
CA GLY A 72 1.66 2.09 -20.28
C GLY A 72 1.86 3.57 -20.62
N VAL A 73 2.39 4.36 -19.68
CA VAL A 73 2.60 5.80 -19.84
C VAL A 73 4.06 6.17 -20.04
N SER A 74 4.32 7.33 -20.63
CA SER A 74 5.69 7.82 -20.81
C SER A 74 6.35 8.21 -19.49
N ARG A 75 7.69 8.16 -19.44
CA ARG A 75 8.50 8.59 -18.29
C ARG A 75 8.13 9.95 -17.71
N PRO A 76 7.95 11.02 -18.52
CA PRO A 76 7.54 12.32 -17.98
C PRO A 76 6.15 12.27 -17.32
N THR A 77 5.24 11.46 -17.87
CA THR A 77 3.89 11.28 -17.32
C THR A 77 3.92 10.53 -16.00
N ALA A 78 4.63 9.41 -15.93
CA ALA A 78 4.83 8.65 -14.70
C ALA A 78 5.49 9.50 -13.60
N THR A 79 6.51 10.28 -13.97
CA THR A 79 7.18 11.21 -13.05
C THR A 79 6.20 12.26 -12.52
N LYS A 80 5.42 12.88 -13.41
CA LYS A 80 4.41 13.88 -13.02
C LYS A 80 3.37 13.31 -12.07
N TYR A 81 2.88 12.09 -12.30
CA TYR A 81 1.91 11.44 -11.41
C TYR A 81 2.49 11.23 -10.01
N LEU A 82 3.67 10.63 -9.92
CA LEU A 82 4.31 10.34 -8.64
C LEU A 82 4.70 11.63 -7.88
N ASP A 83 5.23 12.63 -8.58
CA ASP A 83 5.58 13.92 -7.97
C ASP A 83 4.35 14.69 -7.48
N THR A 84 3.23 14.63 -8.22
CA THR A 84 1.96 15.25 -7.79
C THR A 84 1.46 14.60 -6.50
N LEU A 85 1.46 13.27 -6.45
CA LEU A 85 1.02 12.53 -5.27
C LEU A 85 1.96 12.71 -4.07
N ALA A 86 3.27 12.86 -4.32
CA ALA A 86 4.23 13.19 -3.28
C ALA A 86 4.01 14.60 -2.72
N ALA A 87 3.82 15.60 -3.59
CA ALA A 87 3.52 16.97 -3.19
C ALA A 87 2.19 17.08 -2.40
N ALA A 88 1.23 16.21 -2.68
CA ALA A 88 -0.04 16.13 -1.97
C ALA A 88 0.01 15.28 -0.68
N GLY A 89 1.18 14.74 -0.33
CA GLY A 89 1.39 13.99 0.91
C GLY A 89 0.82 12.56 0.91
N PHE A 90 0.54 11.98 -0.26
CA PHE A 90 0.19 10.56 -0.39
C PHE A 90 1.42 9.66 -0.43
N LEU A 91 2.56 10.19 -0.89
CA LEU A 91 3.81 9.48 -1.07
C LEU A 91 4.98 10.29 -0.51
N ASP A 92 5.98 9.58 -0.01
CA ASP A 92 7.27 10.17 0.35
C ASP A 92 8.28 9.92 -0.76
N LYS A 93 8.82 10.99 -1.33
CA LYS A 93 9.89 10.91 -2.33
C LYS A 93 11.25 10.81 -1.63
N GLN A 94 11.96 9.73 -1.88
CA GLN A 94 13.30 9.46 -1.35
C GLN A 94 14.28 9.27 -2.52
N ARG A 95 15.41 9.99 -2.49
CA ARG A 95 16.46 9.82 -3.49
C ARG A 95 17.56 8.94 -2.93
N ILE A 96 17.75 7.77 -3.55
CA ILE A 96 18.81 6.83 -3.17
C ILE A 96 19.73 6.65 -4.38
N GLY A 97 20.94 7.19 -4.26
CA GLY A 97 21.91 7.27 -5.35
C GLY A 97 21.37 8.06 -6.54
N ARG A 98 21.18 7.38 -7.67
CA ARG A 98 20.66 7.97 -8.93
C ARG A 98 19.16 7.76 -9.14
N ASN A 99 18.49 6.99 -8.29
CA ASN A 99 17.09 6.61 -8.46
C ASN A 99 16.19 7.37 -7.47
N ASN A 100 15.00 7.74 -7.95
CA ASN A 100 13.93 8.27 -7.10
C ASN A 100 12.98 7.14 -6.73
N TYR A 101 12.72 6.99 -5.43
CA TYR A 101 11.77 6.06 -4.85
C TYR A 101 10.60 6.85 -4.27
N TYR A 102 9.41 6.28 -4.39
CA TYR A 102 8.19 6.86 -3.85
C TYR A 102 7.54 5.85 -2.92
N MET A 103 7.37 6.20 -1.66
CA MET A 103 6.93 5.28 -0.61
C MET A 103 5.55 5.67 -0.12
N ASN A 104 4.62 4.72 -0.08
CA ASN A 104 3.32 4.89 0.55
C ASN A 104 3.44 4.57 2.05
N GLN A 105 3.92 5.54 2.83
CA GLN A 105 4.15 5.40 4.27
C GLN A 105 2.92 4.88 5.02
N ARG A 106 1.74 5.39 4.68
CA ARG A 106 0.49 5.00 5.35
C ARG A 106 0.16 3.53 5.11
N LEU A 107 0.42 3.04 3.89
CA LEU A 107 0.26 1.62 3.59
C LEU A 107 1.32 0.77 4.29
N VAL A 108 2.58 1.23 4.32
CA VAL A 108 3.67 0.54 5.03
C VAL A 108 3.37 0.42 6.53
N ALA A 109 2.84 1.47 7.16
CA ALA A 109 2.46 1.46 8.57
C ALA A 109 1.47 0.33 8.90
N LEU A 110 0.49 0.06 8.02
CA LEU A 110 -0.46 -1.04 8.22
C LEU A 110 0.23 -2.41 8.31
N PHE A 111 1.34 -2.62 7.59
CA PHE A 111 2.10 -3.87 7.64
C PHE A 111 2.98 -3.99 8.91
N VAL A 112 3.39 -2.87 9.48
CA VAL A 112 4.30 -2.84 10.65
C VAL A 112 3.52 -2.88 11.95
N ASP A 113 2.46 -2.07 12.06
CA ASP A 113 1.72 -1.90 13.30
C ASP A 113 0.61 -2.95 13.48
N GLY A 114 0.32 -3.71 12.41
CA GLY A 114 -0.99 -4.34 12.24
C GLY A 114 -2.05 -3.26 12.01
N ALA A 115 -3.22 -3.59 11.47
CA ALA A 115 -4.31 -2.62 11.46
C ALA A 115 -4.69 -2.33 12.93
N ALA A 116 -4.22 -1.19 13.43
CA ALA A 116 -4.45 -0.70 14.79
C ALA A 116 -5.95 -0.46 15.05
#